data_AF-A0A6L3C9I7-F1
#
_entry.id   AF-A0A6L3C9I7-F1
#
_cell.length_a   1.000
_cell.length_b   1.000
_cell.length_c   1.000
_cell.angle_alpha   90.00
_cell.angle_beta   90.00
_cell.angle_gamma   90.00
#
_symmetry.space_group_name_H-M   'P 1'
#
loop_
_entity.id
_entity.type
_entity.pdbx_description
1 polymer ?
#
loop_
_entity_poly.entity_id
_entity_poly.type
_entity_poly.pdbx_seq_one_letter_code
_entity_poly.pdbx_strand_id
1 'polypeptide(L)'
;MQDIQSLFTLAEDDQRLTNYRRKKWSRSEEFQQWLDQKALLELTMDQALNLYRASGSRDASGFKTNTIEAVRDGLDFLLYDNIKLEGRFDECAAPGGAYRLEGAGREFHSYLLCLSNPSLFAVWNNNAEVLLKEARLLPTNIKTSPIGIQYLEILDALNIVRGRSGHRNFKEIDELAYQAARK
;
A
#
# COMPACT_ATOMS: atom_id res chain seq x y z
N MET A 1 -29.66 -1.14 9.02
CA MET A 1 -28.64 -0.28 8.41
C MET A 1 -27.54 -0.13 9.44
N GLN A 2 -26.32 -0.60 9.15
CA GLN A 2 -25.18 -0.26 9.99
C GLN A 2 -25.01 1.25 9.98
N ASP A 3 -24.80 1.82 11.17
CA ASP A 3 -24.43 3.22 11.29
C ASP A 3 -23.07 3.41 10.59
N ILE A 4 -23.03 4.30 9.59
CA ILE A 4 -21.80 4.63 8.86
C ILE A 4 -20.72 5.13 9.82
N GLN A 5 -21.10 5.73 10.96
CA GLN A 5 -20.13 6.12 11.99
C GLN A 5 -19.40 4.91 12.58
N SER A 6 -20.07 3.77 12.74
CA SER A 6 -19.44 2.53 13.24
C SER A 6 -18.45 1.89 12.25
N LEU A 7 -18.48 2.30 10.98
CA LEU A 7 -17.49 1.91 9.98
C LEU A 7 -16.17 2.66 10.15
N PHE A 8 -16.20 3.84 10.77
CA PHE A 8 -15.08 4.78 10.87
C PHE A 8 -14.38 4.79 12.23
N THR A 9 -14.75 3.86 13.12
CA THR A 9 -14.12 3.70 14.44
C THR A 9 -13.27 2.43 14.47
N LEU A 10 -11.99 2.56 14.86
CA LEU A 10 -11.12 1.42 15.14
C LEU A 10 -11.46 0.79 16.49
N ALA A 11 -11.58 -0.54 16.52
CA ALA A 11 -11.71 -1.32 17.74
C ALA A 11 -10.30 -1.63 18.28
N GLU A 12 -9.74 -0.73 19.09
CA GLU A 12 -8.36 -0.85 19.60
C GLU A 12 -8.08 -2.16 20.36
N ASP A 13 -9.09 -2.72 21.03
CA ASP A 13 -8.98 -3.96 21.81
C ASP A 13 -9.18 -5.23 20.96
N ASP A 14 -9.37 -5.13 19.63
CA ASP A 14 -9.50 -6.29 18.76
C ASP A 14 -8.13 -6.97 18.56
N GLN A 15 -8.02 -8.22 19.02
CA GLN A 15 -6.79 -9.00 18.93
C GLN A 15 -6.33 -9.27 17.50
N ARG A 16 -7.25 -9.40 16.53
CA ARG A 16 -6.91 -9.60 15.12
C ARG A 16 -6.34 -8.33 14.52
N LEU A 17 -6.94 -7.17 14.84
CA LEU A 17 -6.44 -5.86 14.43
C LEU A 17 -5.04 -5.60 15.01
N THR A 18 -4.84 -5.90 16.30
CA THR A 18 -3.53 -5.80 16.97
C THR A 18 -2.49 -6.68 16.26
N ASN A 19 -2.84 -7.92 15.91
CA ASN A 19 -1.95 -8.82 15.20
C ASN A 19 -1.63 -8.31 13.78
N TYR A 20 -2.61 -7.74 13.09
CA TYR A 20 -2.44 -7.14 11.77
C TYR A 20 -1.49 -5.94 11.82
N ARG A 21 -1.75 -4.99 12.73
CA ARG A 21 -0.90 -3.81 13.00
C ARG A 21 0.54 -4.23 13.29
N ARG A 22 0.73 -5.20 14.20
CA ARG A 22 2.07 -5.72 14.52
C ARG A 22 2.75 -6.33 13.30
N LYS A 23 2.06 -7.16 12.52
CA LYS A 23 2.68 -7.82 11.36
C LYS A 23 3.08 -6.82 10.27
N LYS A 24 2.26 -5.81 10.02
CA LYS A 24 2.40 -4.91 8.86
C LYS A 24 3.20 -3.64 9.16
N TRP A 25 3.06 -3.09 10.37
CA TRP A 25 3.53 -1.75 10.70
C TRP A 25 4.54 -1.68 11.85
N SER A 26 4.79 -2.76 12.61
CA SER A 26 5.71 -2.69 13.77
C SER A 26 7.14 -2.30 13.43
N ARG A 27 7.61 -2.64 12.23
CA ARG A 27 8.96 -2.34 11.73
C ARG A 27 8.99 -1.12 10.81
N SER A 28 7.97 -0.25 10.88
CA SER A 28 7.85 0.88 9.95
C SER A 28 9.08 1.79 9.93
N GLU A 29 9.63 2.12 11.10
CA GLU A 29 10.77 3.04 11.22
C GLU A 29 12.03 2.43 10.60
N GLU A 30 12.31 1.17 10.89
CA GLU A 30 13.42 0.42 10.28
C GLU A 30 13.25 0.32 8.76
N PHE A 31 12.05 0.00 8.29
CA PHE A 31 11.78 -0.11 6.87
C PHE A 31 11.86 1.23 6.14
N GLN A 32 11.45 2.33 6.77
CA GLN A 32 11.64 3.69 6.22
C GLN A 32 13.12 4.02 6.03
N GLN A 33 14.00 3.60 6.95
CA GLN A 33 15.44 3.81 6.81
C GLN A 33 16.00 3.05 5.60
N TRP A 34 15.51 1.84 5.32
CA TRP A 34 15.93 1.08 4.14
C TRP A 34 15.43 1.68 2.83
N LEU A 35 14.32 2.40 2.88
CA LEU A 35 13.75 3.10 1.72
C LEU A 35 14.38 4.46 1.47
N ASP A 36 15.23 4.99 2.37
CA ASP A 36 16.00 6.21 2.09
C ASP A 36 16.80 6.03 0.79
N GLN A 37 16.78 7.06 -0.05
CA GLN A 37 17.36 6.98 -1.39
C GLN A 37 18.83 6.51 -1.38
N LYS A 38 19.63 6.91 -0.39
CA LYS A 38 21.02 6.46 -0.29
C LYS A 38 21.12 5.01 0.20
N ALA A 39 20.25 4.62 1.11
CA ALA A 39 20.21 3.27 1.67
C ALA A 39 19.69 2.23 0.66
N LEU A 40 18.86 2.63 -0.31
CA LEU A 40 18.38 1.73 -1.37
C LEU A 40 19.52 1.06 -2.13
N LEU A 41 20.65 1.76 -2.35
CA LEU A 41 21.83 1.19 -3.02
C LEU A 41 22.44 0.00 -2.26
N GLU A 42 22.21 -0.08 -0.95
CA GLU A 42 22.71 -1.13 -0.08
C GLU A 42 21.62 -2.15 0.31
N LEU A 43 20.37 -1.93 -0.10
CA LEU A 43 19.23 -2.79 0.24
C LEU A 43 19.52 -4.24 -0.15
N THR A 44 19.46 -5.17 0.80
CA THR A 44 19.71 -6.58 0.53
C THR A 44 18.42 -7.30 0.12
N MET A 45 18.55 -8.47 -0.53
CA MET A 45 17.39 -9.29 -0.87
C MET A 45 16.59 -9.73 0.37
N ASP A 46 17.26 -9.96 1.51
CA ASP A 46 16.58 -10.28 2.77
C ASP A 46 15.76 -9.09 3.30
N GLN A 47 16.28 -7.87 3.19
CA GLN A 47 15.53 -6.64 3.54
C GLN A 47 14.35 -6.43 2.59
N ALA A 48 14.54 -6.61 1.28
CA ALA A 48 13.48 -6.56 0.28
C ALA A 48 12.37 -7.58 0.56
N LEU A 49 12.72 -8.82 0.94
CA LEU A 49 11.76 -9.85 1.32
C LEU A 49 11.00 -9.51 2.60
N ASN A 50 11.63 -8.82 3.54
CA ASN A 50 10.95 -8.34 4.75
C ASN A 50 9.91 -7.26 4.41
N LEU A 51 10.25 -6.30 3.55
CA LEU A 51 9.29 -5.31 3.01
C LEU A 51 8.13 -6.01 2.30
N TYR A 52 8.45 -6.96 1.41
CA TYR A 52 7.46 -7.71 0.65
C TYR A 52 6.46 -8.46 1.55
N ARG A 53 6.95 -9.18 2.56
CA ARG A 53 6.11 -9.94 3.49
C ARG A 53 5.24 -9.03 4.37
N ALA A 54 5.76 -7.88 4.76
CA ALA A 54 5.03 -6.91 5.56
C ALA A 54 3.88 -6.27 4.77
N SER A 55 4.05 -6.06 3.45
CA SER A 55 3.01 -5.46 2.61
C SER A 55 1.70 -6.24 2.60
N GLY A 56 1.75 -7.57 2.82
CA GLY A 56 0.60 -8.49 2.70
C GLY A 56 0.60 -9.31 1.42
N SER A 57 1.56 -9.07 0.53
CA SER A 57 1.75 -9.79 -0.72
C SER A 57 2.05 -11.29 -0.51
N ARG A 58 1.60 -12.13 -1.45
CA ARG A 58 1.51 -13.60 -1.24
C ARG A 58 2.46 -14.43 -2.09
N ASP A 59 2.94 -13.91 -3.22
CA ASP A 59 3.81 -14.63 -4.14
C ASP A 59 5.29 -14.34 -3.86
N ALA A 60 5.74 -14.77 -2.68
CA ALA A 60 7.15 -14.61 -2.29
C ALA A 60 8.09 -15.46 -3.15
N SER A 61 7.60 -16.53 -3.79
CA SER A 61 8.40 -17.37 -4.68
C SER A 61 8.69 -16.64 -5.99
N GLY A 62 7.68 -16.01 -6.59
CA GLY A 62 7.85 -15.10 -7.73
C GLY A 62 8.73 -13.91 -7.35
N PHE A 63 8.52 -13.30 -6.19
CA PHE A 63 9.35 -12.16 -5.78
C PHE A 63 10.84 -12.47 -5.67
N LYS A 64 11.19 -13.70 -5.24
CA LYS A 64 12.60 -14.14 -5.14
C LYS A 64 13.30 -14.34 -6.49
N THR A 65 12.58 -14.36 -7.61
CA THR A 65 13.21 -14.51 -8.93
C THR A 65 13.78 -13.19 -9.45
N ASN A 66 13.36 -12.06 -8.89
CA ASN A 66 13.93 -10.76 -9.21
C ASN A 66 15.39 -10.67 -8.74
N THR A 67 16.24 -9.99 -9.50
CA THR A 67 17.57 -9.61 -9.02
C THR A 67 17.45 -8.48 -8.00
N ILE A 68 18.45 -8.34 -7.12
CA ILE A 68 18.41 -7.24 -6.14
C ILE A 68 18.54 -5.87 -6.82
N GLU A 69 19.27 -5.80 -7.93
CA GLU A 69 19.40 -4.60 -8.76
C GLU A 69 18.03 -4.17 -9.30
N ALA A 70 17.25 -5.10 -9.87
CA ALA A 70 15.92 -4.79 -10.38
C ALA A 70 14.98 -4.31 -9.26
N VAL A 71 15.06 -4.90 -8.07
CA VAL A 71 14.30 -4.45 -6.90
C VAL A 71 14.69 -3.04 -6.50
N ARG A 72 15.99 -2.74 -6.40
CA ARG A 72 16.48 -1.40 -6.03
C ARG A 72 16.06 -0.35 -7.05
N ASP A 73 16.24 -0.65 -8.34
CA ASP A 73 15.87 0.25 -9.44
C ASP A 73 14.35 0.54 -9.43
N GLY A 74 13.52 -0.49 -9.25
CA GLY A 74 12.07 -0.32 -9.17
C GLY A 74 11.61 0.47 -7.93
N LEU A 75 12.27 0.28 -6.78
CA LEU A 75 11.99 1.04 -5.57
C LEU A 75 12.42 2.50 -5.69
N ASP A 76 13.63 2.77 -6.22
CA ASP A 76 14.12 4.13 -6.44
C ASP A 76 13.22 4.87 -7.44
N PHE A 77 12.88 4.21 -8.55
CA PHE A 77 11.97 4.77 -9.55
C PHE A 77 10.61 5.12 -8.96
N LEU A 78 9.99 4.20 -8.21
CA LEU A 78 8.71 4.44 -7.57
C LEU A 78 8.75 5.63 -6.60
N LEU A 79 9.78 5.69 -5.75
CA LEU A 79 9.83 6.61 -4.61
C LEU A 79 10.41 7.98 -4.94
N TYR A 80 11.33 8.07 -5.92
CA TYR A 80 12.18 9.23 -6.11
C TYR A 80 12.24 9.78 -7.53
N ASP A 81 11.74 9.06 -8.54
CA ASP A 81 11.72 9.61 -9.90
C ASP A 81 10.83 10.87 -9.98
N ASN A 82 11.21 11.78 -10.88
CA ASN A 82 10.60 13.09 -11.07
C ASN A 82 9.35 13.07 -11.95
N ILE A 83 9.04 11.96 -12.61
CA ILE A 83 7.75 11.82 -13.30
C ILE A 83 6.59 11.77 -12.29
N LYS A 84 5.38 12.02 -12.78
CA LYS A 84 4.17 12.01 -11.95
C LYS A 84 3.94 10.64 -11.30
N LEU A 85 3.32 10.65 -10.12
CA LEU A 85 3.01 9.43 -9.36
C LEU A 85 2.23 8.39 -10.17
N GLU A 86 1.26 8.82 -10.98
CA GLU A 86 0.52 7.94 -11.89
C GLU A 86 1.45 7.12 -12.80
N GLY A 87 2.40 7.78 -13.47
CA GLY A 87 3.36 7.13 -14.35
C GLY A 87 4.31 6.21 -13.58
N ARG A 88 4.79 6.64 -12.41
CA ARG A 88 5.63 5.79 -11.55
C ARG A 88 4.92 4.51 -11.15
N PHE A 89 3.65 4.64 -10.75
CA PHE A 89 2.84 3.51 -10.33
C PHE A 89 2.48 2.59 -11.50
N ASP A 90 2.20 3.14 -12.70
CA ASP A 90 1.96 2.36 -13.91
C ASP A 90 3.17 1.48 -14.26
N GLU A 91 4.38 2.04 -14.33
CA GLU A 91 5.58 1.28 -14.70
C GLU A 91 5.96 0.19 -13.69
N CYS A 92 5.57 0.34 -12.43
CA CYS A 92 5.83 -0.66 -11.39
C CYS A 92 4.72 -1.71 -11.24
N ALA A 93 3.45 -1.32 -11.40
CA ALA A 93 2.32 -2.19 -11.06
C ALA A 93 1.55 -2.72 -12.27
N ALA A 94 1.66 -2.10 -13.45
CA ALA A 94 0.96 -2.54 -14.65
C ALA A 94 1.63 -3.77 -15.28
N PRO A 95 0.86 -4.68 -15.92
CA PRO A 95 1.44 -5.68 -16.81
C PRO A 95 2.27 -5.02 -17.92
N GLY A 96 3.54 -5.38 -18.02
CA GLY A 96 4.46 -4.86 -19.04
C GLY A 96 5.16 -3.55 -18.68
N GLY A 97 4.96 -3.00 -17.46
CA GLY A 97 5.72 -1.86 -16.98
C GLY A 97 7.21 -2.17 -16.83
N ALA A 98 8.07 -1.18 -17.10
CA ALA A 98 9.52 -1.36 -17.18
C ALA A 98 10.17 -1.74 -15.83
N TYR A 99 9.54 -1.34 -14.72
CA TYR A 99 10.03 -1.57 -13.36
C TYR A 99 9.18 -2.58 -12.60
N ARG A 100 8.39 -3.38 -13.31
CA ARG A 100 7.53 -4.39 -12.71
C ARG A 100 8.37 -5.52 -12.12
N LEU A 101 8.14 -5.80 -10.83
CA LEU A 101 8.76 -6.93 -10.14
C LEU A 101 7.85 -8.16 -10.16
N GLU A 102 8.43 -9.33 -10.41
CA GLU A 102 7.70 -10.60 -10.33
C GLU A 102 7.14 -10.82 -8.93
N GLY A 103 5.92 -11.39 -8.86
CA GLY A 103 5.20 -11.58 -7.59
C GLY A 103 4.74 -10.29 -6.89
N ALA A 104 5.12 -9.09 -7.36
CA ALA A 104 4.66 -7.81 -6.83
C ALA A 104 3.46 -7.26 -7.62
N GLY A 105 2.54 -6.63 -6.90
CA GLY A 105 1.38 -5.97 -7.50
C GLY A 105 1.06 -4.66 -6.79
N ARG A 106 -0.14 -4.12 -7.03
CA ARG A 106 -0.60 -2.84 -6.46
C ARG A 106 -0.44 -2.74 -4.93
N GLU A 107 -0.67 -3.83 -4.20
CA GLU A 107 -0.55 -3.85 -2.73
C GLU A 107 0.89 -3.61 -2.28
N PHE A 108 1.88 -4.20 -2.96
CA PHE A 108 3.29 -3.99 -2.61
C PHE A 108 3.72 -2.54 -2.86
N HIS A 109 3.46 -2.01 -4.07
CA HIS A 109 3.90 -0.67 -4.44
C HIS A 109 3.18 0.42 -3.62
N SER A 110 1.87 0.29 -3.41
CA SER A 110 1.12 1.23 -2.56
C SER A 110 1.50 1.12 -1.07
N TYR A 111 1.91 -0.06 -0.59
CA TYR A 111 2.49 -0.22 0.74
C TYR A 111 3.81 0.54 0.87
N LEU A 112 4.72 0.44 -0.10
CA LEU A 112 6.00 1.16 -0.08
C LEU A 112 5.80 2.68 -0.08
N LEU A 113 4.85 3.19 -0.86
CA LEU A 113 4.47 4.60 -0.85
C LEU A 113 3.88 5.02 0.52
N CYS A 114 2.93 4.26 1.06
CA CYS A 114 2.37 4.54 2.39
C CYS A 114 3.45 4.48 3.49
N LEU A 115 4.38 3.56 3.37
CA LEU A 115 5.50 3.44 4.29
C LEU A 115 6.41 4.68 4.21
N SER A 116 6.74 5.17 3.00
CA SER A 116 7.61 6.35 2.84
C SER A 116 6.96 7.63 3.33
N ASN A 117 5.66 7.83 3.07
CA ASN A 117 4.91 8.96 3.60
C ASN A 117 3.45 8.59 3.91
N PRO A 118 3.15 8.15 5.15
CA PRO A 118 1.81 7.70 5.52
C PRO A 118 0.80 8.85 5.63
N SER A 119 1.25 10.11 5.61
CA SER A 119 0.35 11.27 5.55
C SER A 119 -0.12 11.58 4.13
N LEU A 120 0.54 11.04 3.09
CA LEU A 120 0.21 11.31 1.70
C LEU A 120 -0.33 10.10 0.95
N PHE A 121 0.19 8.90 1.22
CA PHE A 121 -0.07 7.74 0.38
C PHE A 121 -0.81 6.64 1.14
N ALA A 122 -1.78 6.03 0.48
CA ALA A 122 -2.60 4.95 1.02
C ALA A 122 -2.20 3.59 0.46
N VAL A 123 -2.50 2.54 1.23
CA VAL A 123 -2.36 1.15 0.76
C VAL A 123 -3.58 0.77 -0.06
N TRP A 124 -3.35 0.29 -1.27
CA TRP A 124 -4.38 -0.27 -2.13
C TRP A 124 -4.31 -1.79 -2.11
N ASN A 125 -5.16 -2.38 -1.27
CA ASN A 125 -5.39 -3.82 -1.19
C ASN A 125 -6.89 -4.14 -1.22
N ASN A 126 -7.23 -5.43 -1.15
CA ASN A 126 -8.63 -5.86 -1.19
C ASN A 126 -9.43 -5.35 0.01
N ASN A 127 -8.80 -5.15 1.16
CA ASN A 127 -9.49 -4.61 2.33
C ASN A 127 -9.90 -3.15 2.09
N ALA A 128 -9.03 -2.35 1.46
CA ALA A 128 -9.32 -0.97 1.10
C ALA A 128 -10.51 -0.88 0.13
N GLU A 129 -10.59 -1.77 -0.87
CA GLU A 129 -11.73 -1.82 -1.77
C GLU A 129 -13.04 -2.21 -1.05
N VAL A 130 -12.99 -3.13 -0.07
CA VAL A 130 -14.16 -3.47 0.76
C VAL A 130 -14.63 -2.26 1.57
N LEU A 131 -13.70 -1.57 2.25
CA LEU A 131 -14.02 -0.36 3.01
C LEU A 131 -14.67 0.71 2.12
N LEU A 132 -14.10 0.97 0.94
CA LEU A 132 -14.67 1.95 0.00
C LEU A 132 -16.04 1.52 -0.51
N LYS A 133 -16.26 0.21 -0.74
CA LYS A 133 -17.57 -0.31 -1.13
C LYS A 133 -18.61 -0.09 -0.03
N GLU A 134 -18.28 -0.40 1.22
CA GLU A 134 -19.18 -0.19 2.36
C GLU A 134 -19.47 1.29 2.60
N ALA A 135 -18.46 2.15 2.42
CA ALA A 135 -18.60 3.60 2.51
C ALA A 135 -19.30 4.25 1.30
N ARG A 136 -19.63 3.46 0.24
CA ARG A 136 -20.17 3.94 -1.05
C ARG A 136 -19.28 4.97 -1.74
N LEU A 137 -17.97 4.77 -1.65
CA LEU A 137 -16.92 5.62 -2.22
C LEU A 137 -16.05 4.90 -3.25
N LEU A 138 -16.33 3.63 -3.56
CA LEU A 138 -15.54 2.88 -4.54
C LEU A 138 -15.65 3.55 -5.93
N PRO A 139 -14.52 3.92 -6.57
CA PRO A 139 -14.54 4.55 -7.90
C PRO A 139 -15.21 3.65 -8.95
N THR A 140 -16.05 4.25 -9.81
CA THR A 140 -16.83 3.50 -10.82
C THR A 140 -16.00 3.09 -12.04
N ASN A 141 -14.94 3.85 -12.35
CA ASN A 141 -14.16 3.69 -13.58
C ASN A 141 -12.86 2.90 -13.38
N ILE A 142 -12.69 2.26 -12.22
CA ILE A 142 -11.44 1.58 -11.85
C ILE A 142 -11.06 0.46 -12.84
N LYS A 143 -12.01 -0.09 -13.61
CA LYS A 143 -11.71 -1.19 -14.54
C LYS A 143 -11.17 -0.75 -15.91
N THR A 144 -11.26 0.54 -16.24
CA THR A 144 -11.00 1.03 -17.60
C THR A 144 -9.80 1.96 -17.71
N SER A 145 -9.33 2.51 -16.58
CA SER A 145 -8.20 3.45 -16.54
C SER A 145 -6.85 2.72 -16.42
N PRO A 146 -5.71 3.36 -16.76
CA PRO A 146 -4.38 2.88 -16.37
C PRO A 146 -4.26 2.70 -14.85
N ILE A 147 -3.44 1.77 -14.38
CA ILE A 147 -3.40 1.39 -12.96
C ILE A 147 -2.88 2.53 -12.08
N GLY A 148 -2.02 3.40 -12.61
CA GLY A 148 -1.56 4.61 -11.94
C GLY A 148 -2.69 5.60 -11.70
N ILE A 149 -3.58 5.79 -12.68
CA ILE A 149 -4.79 6.61 -12.53
C ILE A 149 -5.74 5.97 -11.52
N GLN A 150 -5.94 4.65 -11.60
CA GLN A 150 -6.76 3.92 -10.62
C GLN A 150 -6.21 4.09 -9.18
N TYR A 151 -4.89 4.10 -9.01
CA TYR A 151 -4.28 4.32 -7.70
C TYR A 151 -4.61 5.71 -7.15
N LEU A 152 -4.56 6.75 -7.99
CA LEU A 152 -4.96 8.11 -7.57
C LEU A 152 -6.45 8.17 -7.19
N GLU A 153 -7.34 7.55 -7.96
CA GLU A 153 -8.77 7.49 -7.65
C GLU A 153 -9.03 6.78 -6.30
N ILE A 154 -8.33 5.68 -6.04
CA ILE A 154 -8.38 4.97 -4.75
C ILE A 154 -7.83 5.85 -3.62
N LEU A 155 -6.72 6.53 -3.86
CA LEU A 155 -6.09 7.41 -2.87
C LEU A 155 -7.03 8.55 -2.46
N ASP A 156 -7.68 9.20 -3.42
CA ASP A 156 -8.65 10.26 -3.17
C ASP A 156 -9.86 9.75 -2.38
N ALA A 157 -10.39 8.57 -2.76
CA ALA A 157 -11.50 7.96 -2.05
C ALA A 157 -11.15 7.60 -0.60
N LEU A 158 -9.95 7.04 -0.36
CA LEU A 158 -9.46 6.76 0.99
C LEU A 158 -9.16 8.03 1.79
N ASN A 159 -8.77 9.12 1.13
CA ASN A 159 -8.59 10.41 1.78
C ASN A 159 -9.92 10.99 2.28
N ILE A 160 -11.02 10.77 1.56
CA ILE A 160 -12.38 11.10 2.05
C ILE A 160 -12.71 10.28 3.31
N VAL A 161 -12.40 8.98 3.32
CA VAL A 161 -12.58 8.14 4.52
C VAL A 161 -11.74 8.65 5.68
N ARG A 162 -10.49 9.04 5.44
CA ARG A 162 -9.61 9.64 6.44
C ARG A 162 -10.19 10.92 7.04
N GLY A 163 -10.69 11.81 6.19
CA GLY A 163 -11.35 13.04 6.65
C GLY A 163 -12.61 12.78 7.47
N ARG A 164 -13.41 11.77 7.11
CA ARG A 164 -14.65 11.41 7.82
C ARG A 164 -14.42 10.67 9.14
N SER A 165 -13.33 9.91 9.23
CA SER A 165 -12.96 9.13 10.43
C SER A 165 -12.11 9.91 11.43
N GLY A 166 -11.44 10.99 11.00
CA GLY A 166 -10.56 11.79 11.86
C GLY A 166 -9.19 11.14 12.09
N HIS A 167 -8.85 10.07 11.36
CA HIS A 167 -7.57 9.40 11.43
C HIS A 167 -6.43 10.25 10.87
N ARG A 168 -5.24 10.14 11.46
CA ARG A 168 -4.12 11.06 11.19
C ARG A 168 -3.37 10.71 9.92
N ASN A 169 -3.34 9.44 9.56
CA ASN A 169 -2.52 8.92 8.47
C ASN A 169 -3.17 7.68 7.85
N PHE A 170 -2.63 7.22 6.73
CA PHE A 170 -3.17 6.10 5.97
C PHE A 170 -2.81 4.71 6.51
N LYS A 171 -1.93 4.60 7.52
CA LYS A 171 -1.72 3.31 8.23
C LYS A 171 -2.96 2.97 9.05
N GLU A 172 -3.52 3.97 9.74
CA GLU A 172 -4.80 3.83 10.47
C GLU A 172 -5.96 3.52 9.50
N ILE A 173 -5.93 4.05 8.27
CA ILE A 173 -6.93 3.71 7.24
C ILE A 173 -6.78 2.28 6.73
N ASP A 174 -5.56 1.77 6.55
CA ASP A 174 -5.33 0.36 6.20
C ASP A 174 -5.78 -0.59 7.33
N GLU A 175 -5.62 -0.18 8.59
CA GLU A 175 -6.17 -0.88 9.76
C GLU A 175 -7.71 -0.87 9.77
N LEU A 176 -8.31 0.29 9.48
CA LEU A 176 -9.76 0.44 9.38
C LEU A 176 -10.32 -0.43 8.26
N ALA A 177 -9.60 -0.48 7.13
CA ALA A 177 -9.94 -1.33 6.01
C ALA A 177 -9.87 -2.80 6.37
N TYR A 178 -8.81 -3.23 7.06
CA TYR A 178 -8.69 -4.59 7.56
C TYR A 178 -9.86 -4.96 8.48
N GLN A 179 -10.25 -4.07 9.40
CA GLN A 179 -11.39 -4.28 10.28
C GLN A 179 -12.71 -4.42 9.50
N ALA A 180 -12.97 -3.53 8.55
CA ALA A 180 -14.17 -3.56 7.71
C ALA A 180 -14.29 -4.90 6.96
N ALA A 181 -13.19 -5.40 6.39
CA ALA A 181 -13.15 -6.67 5.65
C ALA A 181 -13.26 -7.93 6.53
N ARG A 182 -13.50 -7.80 7.83
CA ARG A 182 -13.61 -8.90 8.80
C ARG A 182 -14.94 -8.89 9.58
N LYS A 183 -15.80 -7.92 9.32
CA LYS A 183 -17.20 -7.91 9.78
C LYS A 183 -18.04 -8.81 8.89
#